data_AF-A0A964VM94-F1
#
_entry.id   AF-A0A964VM94-F1
#
_cell.length_a   1.000
_cell.length_b   1.000
_cell.length_c   1.000
_cell.angle_alpha   90.00
_cell.angle_beta   90.00
_cell.angle_gamma   90.00
#
_symmetry.space_group_name_H-M   'P 1'
#
loop_
_entity.id
_entity.type
_entity.pdbx_description
1 polymer ?
#
loop_
_entity_poly.entity_id
_entity_poly.type
_entity_poly.pdbx_seq_one_letter_code
_entity_poly.pdbx_strand_id
1 'polypeptide(L)'
;MAPGIVEYYEQRNGNPEGTPIVHIGINLQAGQDAQTDNFIRQAGFKTVANDVNRTLAGRFQSSGQPIFVVINGVANSPSHKQWEILVNQNGYRTTQHPIDAFRAAINQVRGAVVLPPPEPPSAPAITVHPRSQTVISGASVTFAVTVIGTPPLHYQWQKNSLPILGATSATLAIENAQAANMGEYRAVVGNAVTSVSSEVAILTVLSPTAARASLNEFRRLADGAVEFTLRGEPGRSYRVEVSSNLVDWTVLGSVTAVNVTQAVRDGTAINFPQRFYRAVTP
;
A
#
# COMPACT_ATOMS: atom_id res chain seq x y z
N MET A 1 45.06 -6.99 -15.48
CA MET A 1 43.83 -6.50 -16.11
C MET A 1 44.02 -6.58 -17.61
N ALA A 2 43.01 -6.96 -18.39
CA ALA A 2 43.10 -6.87 -19.85
C ALA A 2 43.14 -5.38 -20.25
N PRO A 3 43.94 -4.97 -21.25
CA PRO A 3 43.99 -3.58 -21.69
C PRO A 3 42.62 -3.10 -22.15
N GLY A 4 42.28 -1.84 -21.87
CA GLY A 4 41.06 -1.22 -22.37
C GLY A 4 41.04 -1.20 -23.91
N ILE A 5 39.87 -1.07 -24.53
CA ILE A 5 39.75 -1.14 -26.00
C ILE A 5 40.64 -0.10 -26.71
N VAL A 6 40.82 1.08 -26.10
CA VAL A 6 41.71 2.13 -26.62
C VAL A 6 43.18 1.72 -26.53
N GLU A 7 43.63 1.19 -25.40
CA GLU A 7 45.00 0.69 -25.23
C GLU A 7 45.29 -0.50 -26.15
N TYR A 8 44.31 -1.37 -26.39
CA TYR A 8 44.42 -2.50 -27.32
C TYR A 8 44.72 -2.05 -28.76
N TYR A 9 44.17 -0.92 -29.21
CA TYR A 9 44.42 -0.35 -30.54
C TYR A 9 45.65 0.54 -30.60
N GLU A 10 45.92 1.34 -29.56
CA GLU A 10 47.12 2.18 -29.47
C GLU A 10 48.40 1.31 -29.43
N GLN A 11 48.37 0.15 -28.77
CA GLN A 11 49.47 -0.84 -28.76
C GLN A 11 49.72 -1.51 -30.13
N ARG A 12 48.82 -1.34 -31.10
CA ARG A 12 48.94 -1.88 -32.46
C ARG A 12 49.21 -0.78 -33.50
N ASN A 13 49.80 0.33 -33.07
CA ASN A 13 50.13 1.54 -33.87
C ASN A 13 48.93 2.35 -34.37
N GLY A 14 47.71 2.13 -33.86
CA GLY A 14 46.52 2.83 -34.35
C GLY A 14 46.30 2.63 -35.87
N ASN A 15 45.50 3.50 -36.49
CA ASN A 15 45.44 3.55 -37.96
C ASN A 15 46.84 3.92 -38.49
N PRO A 16 47.49 3.07 -39.32
CA PRO A 16 48.85 3.32 -39.82
C PRO A 16 48.99 4.62 -40.62
N GLU A 17 47.89 5.29 -40.99
CA GLU A 17 47.89 6.58 -41.69
C GLU A 17 47.96 7.82 -40.77
N GLY A 18 48.13 7.66 -39.45
CA GLY A 18 48.33 8.77 -38.50
C GLY A 18 47.09 9.66 -38.29
N THR A 19 45.91 9.23 -38.76
CA THR A 19 44.67 9.99 -38.66
C THR A 19 44.04 9.85 -37.27
N PRO A 20 43.63 10.94 -36.60
CA PRO A 20 42.96 10.88 -35.30
C PRO A 20 41.67 10.07 -35.37
N ILE A 21 41.61 8.95 -34.64
CA ILE A 21 40.41 8.11 -34.54
C ILE A 21 39.50 8.71 -33.46
N VAL A 22 38.24 8.96 -33.81
CA VAL A 22 37.21 9.36 -32.85
C VAL A 22 36.46 8.12 -32.39
N HIS A 23 36.49 7.84 -31.09
CA HIS A 23 35.71 6.77 -30.47
C HIS A 23 34.45 7.36 -29.85
N ILE A 24 33.28 6.85 -30.22
CA ILE A 24 31.98 7.38 -29.78
C ILE A 24 31.23 6.29 -29.02
N GLY A 25 30.90 6.56 -27.76
CA GLY A 25 29.95 5.77 -26.99
C GLY A 25 28.58 6.45 -27.01
N ILE A 26 27.52 5.71 -27.35
CA ILE A 26 26.14 6.23 -27.37
C ILE A 26 25.34 5.53 -26.26
N ASN A 27 24.80 6.33 -25.33
CA ASN A 27 23.84 5.88 -24.33
C ASN A 27 22.43 5.91 -24.91
N LEU A 28 21.67 4.81 -24.77
CA LEU A 28 20.26 4.75 -25.20
C LEU A 28 19.27 4.67 -24.02
N GLN A 29 19.75 4.77 -22.78
CA GLN A 29 18.92 4.70 -21.58
C GLN A 29 18.69 6.10 -20.99
N ALA A 30 17.43 6.53 -20.92
CA ALA A 30 17.07 7.77 -20.23
C ALA A 30 17.16 7.58 -18.70
N GLY A 31 17.89 8.47 -18.01
CA GLY A 31 17.91 8.54 -16.54
C GLY A 31 18.99 7.70 -15.83
N GLN A 32 19.94 7.10 -16.56
CA GLN A 32 21.08 6.37 -15.98
C GLN A 32 22.45 6.88 -16.47
N ASP A 33 22.57 8.20 -16.63
CA ASP A 33 23.73 8.87 -17.22
C ASP A 33 25.04 8.58 -16.48
N ALA A 34 25.01 8.47 -15.15
CA ALA A 34 26.17 8.17 -14.32
C ALA A 34 26.77 6.78 -14.58
N GLN A 35 25.96 5.78 -14.94
CA GLN A 35 26.47 4.43 -15.24
C GLN A 35 27.17 4.39 -16.59
N THR A 36 26.60 5.11 -17.56
CA THR A 36 27.21 5.31 -18.87
C THR A 36 28.54 6.05 -18.76
N ASP A 37 28.60 7.13 -18.00
CA ASP A 37 29.83 7.88 -17.77
C ASP A 37 30.93 7.04 -17.14
N ASN A 38 30.57 6.15 -16.20
CA ASN A 38 31.52 5.23 -15.57
C ASN A 38 32.04 4.18 -16.55
N PHE A 39 31.15 3.59 -17.34
CA PHE A 39 31.54 2.64 -18.38
C PHE A 39 32.51 3.28 -19.41
N ILE A 40 32.17 4.49 -19.89
CA ILE A 40 32.96 5.24 -20.88
C ILE A 40 34.35 5.56 -20.34
N ARG A 41 34.44 5.99 -19.07
CA ARG A 41 35.72 6.24 -18.39
C ARG A 41 36.57 4.97 -18.26
N GLN A 42 35.96 3.85 -17.87
CA GLN A 42 36.67 2.57 -17.71
C GLN A 42 37.13 1.98 -19.04
N ALA A 43 36.36 2.17 -20.12
CA ALA A 43 36.71 1.67 -21.44
C ALA A 43 37.64 2.61 -22.24
N GLY A 44 37.94 3.81 -21.73
CA GLY A 44 38.93 4.73 -22.29
C GLY A 44 38.43 5.63 -23.43
N PHE A 45 37.12 5.81 -23.58
CA PHE A 45 36.54 6.64 -24.64
C PHE A 45 36.83 8.14 -24.42
N LYS A 46 37.06 8.88 -25.51
CA LYS A 46 37.52 10.29 -25.47
C LYS A 46 36.40 11.33 -25.60
N THR A 47 35.17 10.98 -25.98
CA THR A 47 34.08 11.95 -26.17
C THR A 47 32.69 11.33 -25.92
N VAL A 48 31.83 12.07 -25.22
CA VAL A 48 30.40 11.75 -25.01
C VAL A 48 29.57 12.76 -25.81
N ALA A 49 28.60 12.28 -26.59
CA ALA A 49 27.77 13.13 -27.45
C ALA A 49 26.29 12.93 -27.14
N ASN A 50 25.65 13.98 -26.58
CA ASN A 50 24.20 13.99 -26.34
C ASN A 50 23.41 14.41 -27.59
N ASP A 51 24.07 15.12 -28.52
CA ASP A 51 23.57 15.46 -29.85
C ASP A 51 24.60 15.02 -30.89
N VAL A 52 24.45 13.76 -31.30
CA VAL A 52 25.37 13.07 -32.22
C VAL A 52 25.53 13.83 -33.54
N ASN A 53 24.46 14.45 -34.05
CA ASN A 53 24.50 15.18 -35.31
C ASN A 53 25.41 16.42 -35.21
N ARG A 54 25.29 17.19 -34.12
CA ARG A 54 26.11 18.40 -33.92
C ARG A 54 27.55 18.07 -33.53
N THR A 55 27.74 17.09 -32.64
CA THR A 55 29.08 16.71 -32.15
C THR A 55 29.97 16.12 -33.25
N LEU A 56 29.38 15.44 -34.23
CA LEU A 56 30.13 14.78 -35.29
C LEU A 56 30.25 15.58 -36.58
N ALA A 57 29.31 16.49 -36.86
CA ALA A 57 29.31 17.28 -38.11
C ALA A 57 30.64 18.03 -38.37
N GLY A 58 31.25 18.62 -37.34
CA GLY A 58 32.51 19.37 -37.49
C GLY A 58 33.77 18.50 -37.59
N ARG A 59 33.70 17.24 -37.17
CA ARG A 59 34.86 16.32 -37.13
C ARG A 59 35.04 15.52 -38.42
N PHE A 60 33.97 15.33 -39.18
CA PHE A 60 33.99 14.67 -40.49
C PHE A 60 34.33 15.60 -41.65
N GLN A 61 34.32 16.92 -41.44
CA GLN A 61 34.71 17.91 -42.46
C GLN A 61 36.23 17.99 -42.65
N SER A 62 37.04 17.49 -41.71
CA SER A 62 38.50 17.62 -41.69
C SER A 62 39.26 16.31 -41.92
N SER A 63 38.78 15.42 -42.82
CA SER A 63 39.42 14.14 -43.22
C SER A 63 39.43 12.99 -42.19
N GLY A 64 38.82 13.12 -41.01
CA GLY A 64 38.73 12.01 -40.07
C GLY A 64 37.73 10.94 -40.53
N GLN A 65 38.18 9.69 -40.73
CA GLN A 65 37.27 8.55 -40.90
C GLN A 65 36.92 7.98 -39.52
N PRO A 66 35.62 7.84 -39.16
CA PRO A 66 35.25 7.11 -37.97
C PRO A 66 35.38 5.62 -38.27
N ILE A 67 36.00 4.84 -37.38
CA ILE A 67 36.02 3.38 -37.55
C ILE A 67 35.19 2.65 -36.50
N PHE A 68 34.74 3.28 -35.40
CA PHE A 68 33.99 2.54 -34.37
C PHE A 68 32.93 3.37 -33.66
N VAL A 69 31.72 2.81 -33.58
CA VAL A 69 30.68 3.20 -32.63
C VAL A 69 30.47 2.01 -31.71
N VAL A 70 30.52 2.25 -30.39
CA VAL A 70 29.99 1.29 -29.44
C VAL A 70 28.59 1.73 -29.05
N ILE A 71 27.63 0.87 -29.36
CA ILE A 71 26.26 0.97 -28.88
C ILE A 71 26.15 0.08 -27.65
N ASN A 72 25.91 0.67 -26.48
CA ASN A 72 25.62 -0.12 -25.28
C ASN A 72 24.13 -0.44 -25.22
N GLY A 73 23.77 -1.72 -25.31
CA GLY A 73 22.43 -2.21 -25.02
C GLY A 73 22.29 -3.71 -25.28
N VAL A 74 21.41 -4.38 -24.54
CA VAL A 74 20.81 -5.65 -24.97
C VAL A 74 19.30 -5.52 -24.78
N ALA A 75 18.53 -5.78 -25.84
CA ALA A 75 17.10 -5.97 -25.70
C ALA A 75 16.86 -7.29 -24.95
N ASN A 76 16.21 -7.21 -23.78
CA ASN A 76 15.77 -8.32 -22.91
C ASN A 76 16.85 -9.11 -22.11
N SER A 77 18.00 -8.53 -21.72
CA SER A 77 18.92 -9.13 -20.70
C SER A 77 19.01 -8.29 -19.41
N PRO A 78 18.83 -8.88 -18.19
CA PRO A 78 19.03 -8.20 -16.91
C PRO A 78 20.50 -7.96 -16.49
N SER A 79 21.49 -8.54 -17.19
CA SER A 79 22.92 -8.38 -16.84
C SER A 79 23.85 -8.69 -18.02
N HIS A 80 24.16 -7.65 -18.81
CA HIS A 80 25.40 -7.36 -19.56
C HIS A 80 26.14 -8.49 -20.33
N LYS A 81 26.11 -8.42 -21.67
CA LYS A 81 27.29 -8.40 -22.59
C LYS A 81 26.84 -8.50 -24.07
N GLN A 82 26.83 -7.38 -24.79
CA GLN A 82 27.00 -7.36 -26.26
C GLN A 82 27.93 -6.20 -26.63
N TRP A 83 28.99 -6.52 -27.38
CA TRP A 83 29.92 -5.58 -28.02
C TRP A 83 29.95 -5.97 -29.50
N GLU A 84 29.37 -5.17 -30.40
CA GLU A 84 29.48 -5.42 -31.84
C GLU A 84 29.93 -4.18 -32.61
N ILE A 85 30.86 -4.43 -33.53
CA ILE A 85 31.54 -3.48 -34.41
C ILE A 85 30.70 -3.33 -35.67
N LEU A 86 30.31 -2.11 -36.01
CA LEU A 86 29.91 -1.77 -37.37
C LEU A 86 30.90 -0.76 -37.90
N VAL A 87 31.75 -1.17 -38.85
CA VAL A 87 32.02 -0.45 -40.12
C VAL A 87 32.88 -1.38 -41.01
N ASN A 88 32.27 -2.10 -41.95
CA ASN A 88 32.61 -2.02 -43.39
C ASN A 88 31.81 -3.04 -44.22
N GLN A 89 30.88 -2.55 -45.04
CA GLN A 89 30.61 -3.20 -46.34
C GLN A 89 30.45 -2.20 -47.48
N ASN A 90 30.23 -0.91 -47.23
CA ASN A 90 30.15 0.09 -48.31
C ASN A 90 31.01 1.31 -47.96
N GLY A 91 32.18 1.39 -48.59
CA GLY A 91 33.09 2.52 -48.47
C GLY A 91 32.37 3.84 -48.69
N TYR A 92 32.78 4.85 -47.91
CA TYR A 92 32.19 6.19 -47.90
C TYR A 92 32.47 6.91 -49.22
N ARG A 93 31.62 6.68 -50.21
CA ARG A 93 31.40 7.64 -51.30
C ARG A 93 30.03 8.26 -51.09
N THR A 94 30.04 9.56 -50.87
CA THR A 94 28.91 10.52 -50.93
C THR A 94 28.12 10.81 -49.64
N THR A 95 27.49 11.97 -49.68
CA THR A 95 27.26 12.96 -48.62
C THR A 95 26.01 12.76 -47.75
N GLN A 96 25.31 11.62 -47.82
CA GLN A 96 24.07 11.44 -47.02
C GLN A 96 23.82 9.98 -46.61
N HIS A 97 24.20 9.03 -47.46
CA HIS A 97 23.95 7.59 -47.28
C HIS A 97 24.49 6.92 -46.00
N PRO A 98 25.69 7.26 -45.48
CA PRO A 98 26.25 6.53 -44.34
C PRO A 98 25.56 6.86 -43.00
N ILE A 99 25.09 8.10 -42.84
CA ILE A 99 24.34 8.53 -41.65
C ILE A 99 22.95 7.89 -41.66
N ASP A 100 22.32 7.77 -42.82
CA ASP A 100 21.01 7.13 -42.95
C ASP A 100 21.09 5.61 -42.74
N ALA A 101 22.15 4.95 -43.24
CA ALA A 101 22.41 3.54 -42.95
C ALA A 101 22.70 3.29 -41.47
N PHE A 102 23.46 4.18 -40.82
CA PHE A 102 23.72 4.14 -39.39
C PHE A 102 22.45 4.38 -38.56
N ARG A 103 21.61 5.36 -38.95
CA ARG A 103 20.28 5.59 -38.36
C ARG A 103 19.36 4.39 -38.57
N ALA A 104 19.40 3.74 -39.74
CA ALA A 104 18.62 2.53 -40.03
C ALA A 104 19.07 1.35 -39.18
N ALA A 105 20.37 1.14 -38.97
CA ALA A 105 20.90 0.12 -38.05
C ALA A 105 20.49 0.38 -36.60
N ILE A 106 20.59 1.64 -36.13
CA ILE A 106 20.07 2.04 -34.81
C ILE A 106 18.56 1.79 -34.73
N ASN A 107 17.80 2.13 -35.78
CA ASN A 107 16.35 1.94 -35.82
C ASN A 107 15.95 0.45 -35.93
N GLN A 108 16.78 -0.43 -36.49
CA GLN A 108 16.55 -1.87 -36.47
C GLN A 108 16.79 -2.47 -35.07
N VAL A 109 17.85 -2.02 -34.37
CA VAL A 109 18.10 -2.40 -32.97
C VAL A 109 17.02 -1.80 -32.04
N ARG A 110 16.56 -0.58 -32.32
CA ARG A 110 15.45 0.10 -31.61
C ARG A 110 14.07 -0.44 -32.01
N GLY A 111 13.96 -1.06 -33.19
CA GLY A 111 12.71 -1.54 -33.82
C GLY A 111 12.32 -2.97 -33.49
N ALA A 112 13.14 -3.71 -32.74
CA ALA A 112 12.78 -5.00 -32.16
C ALA A 112 11.99 -4.88 -30.84
N VAL A 113 11.45 -3.69 -30.53
CA VAL A 113 10.40 -3.51 -29.52
C VAL A 113 9.30 -2.65 -30.16
N VAL A 114 8.47 -3.27 -30.99
CA VAL A 114 7.05 -2.91 -30.90
C VAL A 114 6.69 -3.30 -29.47
N LEU A 115 6.77 -2.36 -28.53
CA LEU A 115 6.09 -2.55 -27.26
C LEU A 115 4.66 -2.88 -27.72
N PRO A 116 4.09 -4.04 -27.35
CA PRO A 116 2.65 -4.16 -27.50
C PRO A 116 2.07 -2.87 -26.96
N PRO A 117 1.18 -2.18 -27.70
CA PRO A 117 0.62 -0.91 -27.24
C PRO A 117 0.28 -1.10 -25.76
N PRO A 118 0.68 -0.16 -24.87
CA PRO A 118 0.51 -0.35 -23.43
C PRO A 118 -0.91 -0.87 -23.22
N GLU A 119 -1.00 -2.06 -22.63
CA GLU A 119 -2.26 -2.80 -22.57
C GLU A 119 -3.33 -1.82 -22.07
N PRO A 120 -4.45 -1.67 -22.79
CA PRO A 120 -5.45 -0.68 -22.42
C PRO A 120 -5.81 -0.88 -20.95
N PRO A 121 -5.94 0.20 -20.17
CA PRO A 121 -6.20 0.08 -18.74
C PRO A 121 -7.43 -0.79 -18.52
N SER A 122 -7.29 -1.80 -17.67
CA SER A 122 -8.36 -2.71 -17.30
C SER A 122 -9.28 -2.04 -16.28
N ALA A 123 -10.59 -2.19 -16.46
CA ALA A 123 -11.58 -1.73 -15.51
C ALA A 123 -11.43 -2.46 -14.16
N PRO A 124 -11.70 -1.80 -13.02
CA PRO A 124 -11.69 -2.44 -11.72
C PRO A 124 -12.77 -3.52 -11.66
N ALA A 125 -12.40 -4.70 -11.15
CA ALA A 125 -13.30 -5.78 -10.80
C ALA A 125 -13.05 -6.21 -9.36
N ILE A 126 -14.11 -6.22 -8.56
CA ILE A 126 -14.05 -6.65 -7.16
C ILE A 126 -14.15 -8.18 -7.15
N THR A 127 -13.10 -8.85 -6.69
CA THR A 127 -13.02 -10.32 -6.61
C THR A 127 -13.37 -10.86 -5.23
N VAL A 128 -13.26 -10.03 -4.20
CA VAL A 128 -13.70 -10.35 -2.84
C VAL A 128 -14.55 -9.21 -2.31
N HIS A 129 -15.79 -9.52 -1.98
CA HIS A 129 -16.76 -8.59 -1.39
C HIS A 129 -16.67 -8.57 0.15
N PRO A 130 -17.07 -7.46 0.80
CA PRO A 130 -17.14 -7.42 2.24
C PRO A 130 -18.25 -8.37 2.73
N ARG A 131 -18.05 -8.99 3.89
CA ARG A 131 -19.03 -9.89 4.50
C ARG A 131 -19.79 -9.19 5.62
N SER A 132 -21.09 -9.44 5.70
CA SER A 132 -21.93 -9.02 6.83
C SER A 132 -21.39 -9.59 8.14
N GLN A 133 -21.48 -8.81 9.22
CA GLN A 133 -20.95 -9.16 10.53
C GLN A 133 -21.95 -8.80 11.63
N THR A 134 -22.02 -9.67 12.64
CA THR A 134 -22.77 -9.42 13.87
C THR A 134 -21.80 -9.47 15.04
N VAL A 135 -21.70 -8.37 15.79
CA VAL A 135 -20.77 -8.24 16.92
C VAL A 135 -21.47 -7.70 18.15
N ILE A 136 -20.86 -7.87 19.32
CA ILE A 136 -21.32 -7.26 20.56
C ILE A 136 -20.80 -5.82 20.62
N SER A 137 -21.55 -4.90 21.22
CA SER A 137 -21.11 -3.53 21.46
C SER A 137 -19.72 -3.47 22.10
N GLY A 138 -18.85 -2.63 21.56
CA GLY A 138 -17.46 -2.48 22.00
C GLY A 138 -16.44 -3.32 21.21
N ALA A 139 -16.88 -4.28 20.41
CA ALA A 139 -15.98 -5.07 19.56
C ALA A 139 -15.44 -4.25 18.36
N SER A 140 -14.29 -4.64 17.83
CA SER A 140 -13.75 -4.09 16.58
C SER A 140 -14.20 -4.93 15.37
N VAL A 141 -14.50 -4.25 14.26
CA VAL A 141 -14.97 -4.85 13.01
C VAL A 141 -14.10 -4.36 11.85
N THR A 142 -13.74 -5.26 10.94
CA THR A 142 -13.03 -4.90 9.70
C THR A 142 -13.79 -5.40 8.48
N PHE A 143 -14.10 -4.51 7.56
CA PHE A 143 -14.55 -4.85 6.21
C PHE A 143 -13.38 -4.72 5.23
N ALA A 144 -13.33 -5.59 4.23
CA ALA A 144 -12.25 -5.60 3.25
C ALA A 144 -12.80 -5.92 1.85
N VAL A 145 -12.16 -5.38 0.84
CA VAL A 145 -12.35 -5.76 -0.56
C VAL A 145 -11.02 -6.14 -1.20
N THR A 146 -11.08 -7.04 -2.18
CA THR A 146 -9.96 -7.31 -3.08
C THR A 146 -10.38 -6.91 -4.49
N VAL A 147 -9.52 -6.16 -5.17
CA VAL A 147 -9.81 -5.56 -6.47
C VAL A 147 -8.66 -5.86 -7.41
N ILE A 148 -9.00 -6.29 -8.62
CA ILE A 148 -8.08 -6.36 -9.76
C ILE A 148 -8.42 -5.22 -10.72
N GLY A 149 -7.45 -4.73 -11.46
CA GLY A 149 -7.63 -3.63 -12.40
C GLY A 149 -6.37 -2.79 -12.52
N THR A 150 -6.31 -1.90 -13.51
CA THR A 150 -5.13 -1.05 -13.72
C THR A 150 -5.09 0.06 -12.66
N PRO A 151 -3.99 0.21 -11.88
CA PRO A 151 -3.81 1.30 -10.93
C PRO A 151 -3.67 2.69 -11.61
N PRO A 152 -3.84 3.80 -10.87
CA PRO A 152 -4.19 3.89 -9.46
C PRO A 152 -5.66 3.51 -9.21
N LEU A 153 -5.90 2.77 -8.13
CA LEU A 153 -7.24 2.45 -7.62
C LEU A 153 -7.63 3.46 -6.54
N HIS A 154 -8.81 4.02 -6.66
CA HIS A 154 -9.40 4.95 -5.69
C HIS A 154 -10.56 4.28 -4.98
N TYR A 155 -10.53 4.26 -3.66
CA TYR A 155 -11.56 3.65 -2.83
C TYR A 155 -12.38 4.73 -2.13
N GLN A 156 -13.66 4.45 -1.93
CA GLN A 156 -14.53 5.22 -1.04
C GLN A 156 -15.54 4.27 -0.40
N TRP A 157 -15.47 4.12 0.92
CA TRP A 157 -16.50 3.39 1.65
C TRP A 157 -17.75 4.23 1.85
N GLN A 158 -18.91 3.58 1.78
CA GLN A 158 -20.20 4.18 2.05
C GLN A 158 -20.91 3.43 3.16
N LYS A 159 -21.61 4.18 4.02
CA LYS A 159 -22.58 3.68 5.00
C LYS A 159 -23.97 4.16 4.62
N ASN A 160 -24.93 3.26 4.46
CA ASN A 160 -26.31 3.58 4.04
C ASN A 160 -26.32 4.49 2.79
N SER A 161 -25.50 4.15 1.80
CA SER A 161 -25.27 4.92 0.56
C SER A 161 -24.62 6.31 0.71
N LEU A 162 -24.25 6.74 1.92
CA LEU A 162 -23.53 8.00 2.15
C LEU A 162 -22.03 7.75 2.32
N PRO A 163 -21.14 8.59 1.75
CA PRO A 163 -19.70 8.41 1.88
C PRO A 163 -19.23 8.59 3.32
N ILE A 164 -18.34 7.70 3.77
CA ILE A 164 -17.63 7.83 5.04
C ILE A 164 -16.36 8.64 4.78
N LEU A 165 -16.27 9.83 5.38
CA LEU A 165 -15.15 10.74 5.15
C LEU A 165 -13.81 10.08 5.53
N GLY A 166 -12.82 10.17 4.64
CA GLY A 166 -11.47 9.63 4.87
C GLY A 166 -11.33 8.11 4.71
N ALA A 167 -12.42 7.37 4.50
CA ALA A 167 -12.37 5.92 4.29
C ALA A 167 -12.02 5.57 2.83
N THR A 168 -10.74 5.78 2.48
CA THR A 168 -10.22 5.66 1.11
C THR A 168 -9.24 4.50 0.90
N SER A 169 -9.27 3.52 1.80
CA SER A 169 -8.45 2.31 1.72
C SER A 169 -9.25 1.07 1.30
N ALA A 170 -8.58 0.00 0.89
CA ALA A 170 -9.20 -1.29 0.57
C ALA A 170 -9.89 -1.96 1.78
N THR A 171 -9.57 -1.50 2.99
CA THR A 171 -10.17 -1.94 4.26
C THR A 171 -10.82 -0.79 5.00
N LEU A 172 -11.91 -1.07 5.71
CA LEU A 172 -12.57 -0.18 6.66
C LEU A 172 -12.59 -0.84 8.03
N ALA A 173 -11.92 -0.23 9.00
CA ALA A 173 -11.96 -0.64 10.39
C ALA A 173 -12.94 0.24 11.17
N ILE A 174 -13.76 -0.38 12.02
CA ILE A 174 -14.64 0.26 12.99
C ILE A 174 -14.20 -0.26 14.35
N GLU A 175 -13.54 0.58 15.13
CA GLU A 175 -13.17 0.28 16.51
C GLU A 175 -14.34 0.59 17.43
N ASN A 176 -14.47 -0.16 18.53
CA ASN A 176 -15.49 0.07 19.56
C ASN A 176 -16.91 0.19 18.97
N ALA A 177 -17.33 -0.78 18.16
CA ALA A 177 -18.60 -0.73 17.43
C ALA A 177 -19.80 -0.52 18.36
N GLN A 178 -20.61 0.50 18.05
CA GLN A 178 -21.81 0.87 18.78
C GLN A 178 -23.06 0.71 17.92
N ALA A 179 -24.25 0.82 18.52
CA ALA A 179 -25.52 0.81 17.79
C ALA A 179 -25.57 1.86 16.66
N ALA A 180 -24.94 3.02 16.85
CA ALA A 180 -24.82 4.07 15.84
C ALA A 180 -23.98 3.63 14.61
N ASN A 181 -23.15 2.60 14.72
CA ASN A 181 -22.39 2.04 13.60
C ASN A 181 -23.20 1.04 12.78
N MET A 182 -24.36 0.56 13.25
CA MET A 182 -25.19 -0.35 12.48
C MET A 182 -25.60 0.25 11.13
N GLY A 183 -25.69 -0.60 10.11
CA GLY A 183 -26.11 -0.21 8.78
C GLY A 183 -25.49 -1.05 7.67
N GLU A 184 -25.72 -0.59 6.45
CA GLU A 184 -25.23 -1.19 5.22
C GLU A 184 -23.91 -0.55 4.80
N TYR A 185 -22.92 -1.37 4.52
CA TYR A 185 -21.58 -0.95 4.12
C TYR A 185 -21.25 -1.50 2.74
N ARG A 186 -20.73 -0.64 1.87
CA ARG A 186 -20.18 -1.03 0.56
C ARG A 186 -18.95 -0.19 0.22
N ALA A 187 -18.03 -0.79 -0.55
CA ALA A 187 -16.91 -0.07 -1.13
C ALA A 187 -17.24 0.31 -2.56
N VAL A 188 -16.95 1.56 -2.93
CA VAL A 188 -16.95 2.03 -4.32
C VAL A 188 -15.49 2.16 -4.73
N VAL A 189 -15.10 1.49 -5.81
CA VAL A 189 -13.71 1.44 -6.28
C VAL A 189 -13.65 1.84 -7.74
N GLY A 190 -12.80 2.81 -8.05
CA GLY A 190 -12.66 3.35 -9.40
C GLY A 190 -11.22 3.49 -9.85
N ASN A 191 -11.03 3.54 -11.16
CA ASN A 191 -9.80 3.97 -11.81
C ASN A 191 -10.12 4.91 -12.97
N ALA A 192 -9.15 5.18 -13.85
CA ALA A 192 -9.32 6.04 -15.01
C ALA A 192 -10.38 5.55 -16.03
N VAL A 193 -10.86 4.30 -15.91
CA VAL A 193 -11.76 3.67 -16.87
C VAL A 193 -13.19 3.67 -16.36
N THR A 194 -13.43 3.06 -15.19
CA THR A 194 -14.77 2.94 -14.60
C THR A 194 -14.74 2.96 -13.08
N SER A 195 -15.93 2.98 -12.49
CA SER A 195 -16.16 2.77 -11.06
C SER A 195 -17.12 1.61 -10.87
N VAL A 196 -16.81 0.73 -9.91
CA VAL A 196 -17.60 -0.45 -9.55
C VAL A 196 -17.91 -0.41 -8.05
N SER A 197 -19.09 -0.90 -7.66
CA SER A 197 -19.49 -1.03 -6.25
C SER A 197 -19.44 -2.49 -5.82
N SER A 198 -19.03 -2.73 -4.58
CA SER A 198 -19.11 -4.06 -3.97
C SER A 198 -20.56 -4.46 -3.70
N GLU A 199 -20.78 -5.75 -3.43
CA GLU A 199 -21.96 -6.18 -2.67
C GLU A 199 -22.04 -5.47 -1.32
N VAL A 200 -23.24 -5.41 -0.77
CA VAL A 200 -23.53 -4.76 0.51
C VAL A 200 -23.26 -5.74 1.66
N ALA A 201 -22.46 -5.30 2.62
CA ALA A 201 -22.29 -5.97 3.90
C ALA A 201 -23.11 -5.27 4.99
N ILE A 202 -23.84 -6.03 5.80
CA ILE A 202 -24.65 -5.50 6.89
C ILE A 202 -23.87 -5.63 8.20
N LEU A 203 -23.75 -4.53 8.95
CA LEU A 203 -23.26 -4.55 10.32
C LEU A 203 -24.44 -4.56 11.31
N THR A 204 -24.52 -5.62 12.10
CA THR A 204 -25.41 -5.71 13.27
C THR A 204 -24.59 -5.61 14.54
N VAL A 205 -24.98 -4.73 15.45
CA VAL A 205 -24.36 -4.61 16.78
C VAL A 205 -25.37 -5.04 17.82
N LEU A 206 -25.08 -6.15 18.48
CA LEU A 206 -25.84 -6.65 19.61
C LEU A 206 -25.42 -5.85 20.84
N SER A 207 -26.37 -5.17 21.45
CA SER A 207 -26.20 -4.78 22.84
C SER A 207 -26.15 -6.05 23.68
N PRO A 208 -25.22 -6.19 24.63
CA PRO A 208 -25.41 -7.19 25.67
C PRO A 208 -26.82 -6.97 26.21
N THR A 209 -27.62 -8.04 26.20
CA THR A 209 -28.94 -7.97 26.82
C THR A 209 -28.67 -7.52 28.24
N ALA A 210 -29.27 -6.41 28.67
CA ALA A 210 -29.23 -6.01 30.07
C ALA A 210 -29.84 -7.17 30.85
N ALA A 211 -28.99 -8.11 31.29
CA ALA A 211 -29.34 -9.05 32.31
C ALA A 211 -29.80 -8.14 33.44
N ARG A 212 -31.10 -8.21 33.75
CA ARG A 212 -31.65 -7.46 34.88
C ARG A 212 -30.69 -7.74 36.03
N ALA A 213 -30.20 -6.66 36.65
CA ALA A 213 -29.30 -6.80 37.78
C ALA A 213 -29.95 -7.78 38.76
N SER A 214 -29.26 -8.87 39.05
CA SER A 214 -29.77 -9.88 39.97
C SER A 214 -28.95 -9.86 41.23
N LEU A 215 -29.64 -9.94 42.36
CA LEU A 215 -29.03 -10.08 43.68
C LEU A 215 -29.18 -11.55 44.06
N ASN A 216 -28.05 -12.22 44.28
CA ASN A 216 -28.01 -13.64 44.62
C ASN A 216 -27.12 -13.86 45.85
N GLU A 217 -27.10 -15.09 46.37
CA GLU A 217 -26.14 -15.51 47.42
C GLU A 217 -26.22 -14.67 48.71
N PHE A 218 -27.43 -14.29 49.12
CA PHE A 218 -27.63 -13.56 50.38
C PHE A 218 -27.17 -14.41 51.56
N ARG A 219 -26.27 -13.85 52.37
CA ARG A 219 -25.82 -14.44 53.62
C ARG A 219 -25.70 -13.40 54.71
N ARG A 220 -26.03 -13.80 55.93
CA ARG A 220 -25.76 -13.01 57.13
C ARG A 220 -24.41 -13.42 57.71
N LEU A 221 -23.56 -12.44 58.01
CA LEU A 221 -22.23 -12.62 58.56
C LEU A 221 -22.28 -12.70 60.09
N ALA A 222 -21.20 -13.18 60.72
CA ALA A 222 -21.11 -13.33 62.18
C ALA A 222 -21.22 -11.98 62.94
N ASP A 223 -20.87 -10.88 62.29
CA ASP A 223 -21.01 -9.52 62.81
C ASP A 223 -22.41 -8.94 62.61
N GLY A 224 -23.37 -9.72 62.10
CA GLY A 224 -24.75 -9.31 61.86
C GLY A 224 -24.99 -8.55 60.55
N ALA A 225 -23.94 -8.22 59.79
CA ALA A 225 -24.05 -7.62 58.46
C ALA A 225 -24.63 -8.61 57.44
N VAL A 226 -25.15 -8.07 56.33
CA VAL A 226 -25.62 -8.89 55.20
C VAL A 226 -24.68 -8.69 54.02
N GLU A 227 -24.31 -9.79 53.38
CA GLU A 227 -23.54 -9.79 52.14
C GLU A 227 -24.31 -10.53 51.05
N PHE A 228 -24.21 -10.07 49.81
CA PHE A 228 -24.79 -10.71 48.64
C PHE A 228 -23.97 -10.40 47.39
N THR A 229 -24.21 -11.15 46.33
CA THR A 229 -23.55 -10.98 45.04
C THR A 229 -24.48 -10.27 44.06
N LEU A 230 -24.07 -9.09 43.58
CA LEU A 230 -24.67 -8.39 42.44
C LEU A 230 -24.13 -9.00 41.15
N ARG A 231 -25.01 -9.50 40.29
CA ARG A 231 -24.69 -9.84 38.90
C ARG A 231 -25.18 -8.75 37.95
N GLY A 232 -24.27 -8.22 37.13
CA GLY A 232 -24.54 -7.11 36.22
C GLY A 232 -23.56 -7.05 35.05
N GLU A 233 -23.81 -6.15 34.11
CA GLU A 233 -22.97 -5.92 32.94
C GLU A 233 -21.61 -5.31 33.36
N PRO A 234 -20.47 -5.90 32.97
CA PRO A 234 -19.17 -5.31 33.24
C PRO A 234 -19.08 -3.86 32.72
N GLY A 235 -18.52 -2.96 33.52
CA GLY A 235 -18.42 -1.53 33.25
C GLY A 235 -19.68 -0.71 33.58
N ARG A 236 -20.82 -1.36 33.88
CA ARG A 236 -22.06 -0.66 34.25
C ARG A 236 -22.12 -0.38 35.74
N SER A 237 -22.53 0.84 36.08
CA SER A 237 -22.79 1.26 37.45
C SER A 237 -24.25 0.99 37.85
N TYR A 238 -24.42 0.39 39.01
CA TYR A 238 -25.70 0.09 39.63
C TYR A 238 -25.79 0.80 40.98
N ARG A 239 -26.92 1.44 41.27
CA ARG A 239 -27.22 1.97 42.60
C ARG A 239 -27.96 0.90 43.39
N VAL A 240 -27.40 0.51 44.52
CA VAL A 240 -28.01 -0.45 45.43
C VAL A 240 -28.81 0.32 46.47
N GLU A 241 -30.09 0.00 46.58
CA GLU A 241 -31.02 0.63 47.51
C GLU A 241 -31.55 -0.41 48.51
N VAL A 242 -31.79 0.06 49.73
CA VAL A 242 -32.27 -0.74 50.86
C VAL A 242 -33.54 -0.14 51.46
N SER A 243 -34.40 -1.00 52.01
CA SER A 243 -35.62 -0.59 52.70
C SER A 243 -35.92 -1.51 53.88
N SER A 244 -36.61 -0.99 54.89
CA SER A 244 -37.16 -1.80 55.99
C SER A 244 -38.66 -2.09 55.82
N ASN A 245 -39.35 -1.43 54.89
CA ASN A 245 -40.81 -1.48 54.76
C ASN A 245 -41.30 -1.60 53.30
N LEU A 246 -40.40 -1.78 52.32
CA LEU A 246 -40.67 -1.81 50.87
C LEU A 246 -41.18 -0.49 50.26
N VAL A 247 -41.35 0.56 51.06
CA VAL A 247 -41.88 1.86 50.63
C VAL A 247 -40.77 2.90 50.62
N ASP A 248 -40.05 3.05 51.74
CA ASP A 248 -38.99 4.02 51.92
C ASP A 248 -37.66 3.37 51.55
N TRP A 249 -37.09 3.80 50.42
CA TRP A 249 -35.82 3.28 49.89
C TRP A 249 -34.70 4.30 50.10
N THR A 250 -33.59 3.85 50.68
CA THR A 250 -32.37 4.65 50.84
C THR A 250 -31.20 4.01 50.11
N VAL A 251 -30.24 4.81 49.68
CA VAL A 251 -29.09 4.33 48.92
C VAL A 251 -28.08 3.70 49.87
N LEU A 252 -27.74 2.44 49.64
CA LEU A 252 -26.63 1.76 50.32
C LEU A 252 -25.28 2.15 49.69
N GLY A 253 -25.25 2.26 48.37
CA GLY A 253 -24.06 2.66 47.61
C GLY A 253 -24.21 2.48 46.10
N SER A 254 -23.18 2.87 45.36
CA SER A 254 -23.07 2.57 43.92
C SER A 254 -21.98 1.54 43.68
N VAL A 255 -22.26 0.58 42.81
CA VAL A 255 -21.39 -0.54 42.47
C VAL A 255 -21.19 -0.56 40.96
N THR A 256 -19.97 -0.34 40.51
CA THR A 256 -19.59 -0.60 39.12
C THR A 256 -19.21 -2.08 39.02
N ALA A 257 -19.95 -2.83 38.21
CA ALA A 257 -19.61 -4.23 37.98
C ALA A 257 -18.27 -4.29 37.23
N VAL A 258 -17.19 -4.68 37.90
CA VAL A 258 -15.86 -4.83 37.27
C VAL A 258 -15.78 -6.16 36.51
N ASN A 259 -16.43 -7.18 37.05
CA ASN A 259 -16.68 -8.49 36.45
C ASN A 259 -18.19 -8.78 36.48
N VAL A 260 -18.63 -9.92 35.92
CA VAL A 260 -20.05 -10.30 35.89
C VAL A 260 -20.66 -10.41 37.30
N THR A 261 -19.87 -10.64 38.34
CA THR A 261 -20.28 -10.74 39.75
C THR A 261 -19.47 -9.79 40.63
N GLN A 262 -20.14 -9.08 41.55
CA GLN A 262 -19.51 -8.21 42.54
C GLN A 262 -20.16 -8.38 43.91
N ALA A 263 -19.36 -8.58 44.96
CA ALA A 263 -19.85 -8.67 46.33
C ALA A 263 -20.26 -7.29 46.85
N VAL A 264 -21.39 -7.25 47.56
CA VAL A 264 -21.95 -6.05 48.20
C VAL A 264 -22.23 -6.36 49.67
N ARG A 265 -21.81 -5.47 50.56
CA ARG A 265 -21.98 -5.63 52.02
C ARG A 265 -22.82 -4.49 52.59
N ASP A 266 -23.89 -4.84 53.29
CA ASP A 266 -24.69 -3.93 54.14
C ASP A 266 -24.31 -4.13 55.61
N GLY A 267 -23.40 -3.29 56.09
CA GLY A 267 -23.01 -3.26 57.51
C GLY A 267 -24.10 -2.72 58.44
N THR A 268 -25.09 -2.01 57.91
CA THR A 268 -26.17 -1.41 58.71
C THR A 268 -27.30 -2.38 59.00
N ALA A 269 -27.36 -3.50 58.27
CA ALA A 269 -28.40 -4.52 58.40
C ALA A 269 -28.56 -5.07 59.82
N ILE A 270 -27.51 -5.02 60.65
CA ILE A 270 -27.56 -5.42 62.07
C ILE A 270 -28.64 -4.69 62.87
N ASN A 271 -28.95 -3.44 62.50
CA ASN A 271 -29.91 -2.59 63.20
C ASN A 271 -31.36 -2.82 62.76
N PHE A 272 -31.61 -3.75 61.84
CA PHE A 272 -32.92 -3.95 61.25
C PHE A 272 -33.32 -5.43 61.30
N PRO A 273 -34.51 -5.76 61.86
CA PRO A 273 -34.97 -7.15 61.93
C PRO A 273 -35.30 -7.72 60.54
N GLN A 274 -35.62 -6.85 59.58
CA GLN A 274 -35.85 -7.20 58.19
C GLN A 274 -35.29 -6.10 57.28
N ARG A 275 -34.74 -6.52 56.13
CA ARG A 275 -34.16 -5.64 55.12
C ARG A 275 -34.51 -6.14 53.74
N PHE A 276 -34.88 -5.23 52.86
CA PHE A 276 -35.13 -5.48 51.45
C PHE A 276 -34.08 -4.78 50.61
N TYR A 277 -33.73 -5.38 49.48
CA TYR A 277 -32.66 -4.92 48.60
C TYR A 277 -33.16 -4.83 47.16
N ARG A 278 -32.76 -3.78 46.44
CA ARG A 278 -32.91 -3.70 44.99
C ARG A 278 -31.69 -3.05 44.36
N ALA A 279 -31.38 -3.44 43.13
CA ALA A 279 -30.39 -2.78 42.31
C ALA A 279 -31.12 -2.03 41.18
N VAL A 280 -30.82 -0.74 41.05
CA VAL A 280 -31.39 0.12 40.00
C VAL A 280 -30.27 0.71 39.16
N THR A 281 -30.55 0.94 37.88
CA THR A 281 -29.65 1.72 37.02
C THR A 281 -29.83 3.20 37.38
N PRO A 282 -28.73 3.94 37.63
CA PRO A 282 -28.80 5.34 38.01
C PRO A 282 -29.57 6.23 37.05
#